data_AF-A0A7S2K4I4-F1
#
_entry.id   AF-A0A7S2K4I4-F1
#
_cell.length_a   1.000
_cell.length_b   1.000
_cell.length_c   1.000
_cell.angle_alpha   90.00
_cell.angle_beta   90.00
_cell.angle_gamma   90.00
#
_symmetry.space_group_name_H-M   'P 1'
#
loop_
_entity.id
_entity.type
_entity.pdbx_description
1 polymer ?
#
loop_
_entity_poly.entity_id
_entity_poly.type
_entity_poly.pdbx_seq_one_letter_code
_entity_poly.pdbx_strand_id
1 'polypeptide(L)'
;EISLELEGLRLALPRLMERHPALRLRPGERLAVQQSFMEAGAVFELVRASLPRPPLLPKMWSVISAARDALPAAWPCWRLAPVPASGDQLSEVLFEVECAEMDVESVLRRLRKEFVPPFQLALLRHPGPDGGEGGAPLCHLLVMMSHAIADGSAIVPFLQDLGELFLNGSGNPLEGRRLKRLPHFGAILDDRLVRTLRGDKTKDDYMFLDRRQDFFDHHFPERRYIGYTQVFHVVGGELRRLRAAIDAHVPGCSAEVALLAMVVISLARVENSPRVKFTLVHHARDYPPGAADVIGFLTDFRTLEVPTSPLASLLGVVVAVASA
;
A
#
# COMPACT_ATOMS: atom_id res chain seq x y z
N GLU A 1 26.06 16.11 -20.88
CA GLU A 1 25.60 17.16 -19.95
C GLU A 1 24.57 16.55 -19.01
N ILE A 2 24.64 16.86 -17.72
CA ILE A 2 23.63 16.40 -16.75
C ILE A 2 22.38 17.26 -16.94
N SER A 3 21.20 16.64 -17.10
CA SER A 3 19.94 17.38 -17.19
C SER A 3 19.63 18.13 -15.89
N LEU A 4 19.02 19.31 -16.01
CA LEU A 4 18.59 20.11 -14.84
C LEU A 4 17.60 19.31 -13.97
N GLU A 5 16.79 18.46 -14.60
CA GLU A 5 15.89 17.53 -13.96
C GLU A 5 16.64 16.47 -13.14
N LEU A 6 17.69 15.86 -13.70
CA LEU A 6 18.49 14.89 -12.95
C LEU A 6 19.19 15.56 -11.75
N GLU A 7 19.69 16.77 -11.93
CA GLU A 7 20.35 17.52 -10.84
C GLU A 7 19.35 17.90 -9.73
N GLY A 8 18.16 18.39 -10.11
CA GLY A 8 17.08 18.66 -9.15
C GLY A 8 16.67 17.41 -8.38
N LEU A 9 16.59 16.25 -9.04
CA LEU A 9 16.31 14.96 -8.40
C LEU A 9 17.44 14.53 -7.47
N ARG A 10 18.70 14.70 -7.85
CA ARG A 10 19.88 14.40 -7.01
C ARG A 10 19.91 15.23 -5.73
N LEU A 11 19.46 16.48 -5.79
CA LEU A 11 19.35 17.35 -4.62
C LEU A 11 18.14 17.00 -3.73
N ALA A 12 17.00 16.64 -4.36
CA ALA A 12 15.77 16.33 -3.65
C ALA A 12 15.81 14.96 -2.94
N LEU A 13 16.40 13.95 -3.59
CA LEU A 13 16.28 12.56 -3.16
C LEU A 13 16.90 12.25 -1.78
N PRO A 14 18.10 12.74 -1.41
CA PRO A 14 18.63 12.55 -0.06
C PRO A 14 17.70 13.10 1.01
N ARG A 15 17.11 14.27 0.77
CA ARG A 15 16.15 14.92 1.68
C ARG A 15 14.86 14.12 1.78
N LEU A 16 14.38 13.56 0.67
CA LEU A 16 13.23 12.66 0.64
C LEU A 16 13.49 11.39 1.45
N MET A 17 14.69 10.80 1.33
CA MET A 17 15.09 9.60 2.06
C MET A 17 15.34 9.86 3.56
N GLU A 18 15.75 11.07 3.93
CA GLU A 18 15.82 11.52 5.33
C GLU A 18 14.40 11.67 5.90
N ARG A 19 13.52 12.31 5.12
CA ARG A 19 12.12 12.57 5.43
C ARG A 19 11.30 11.28 5.60
N HIS A 20 11.53 10.29 4.74
CA HIS A 20 10.86 8.99 4.69
C HIS A 20 11.84 7.84 4.91
N PRO A 21 12.06 7.41 6.15
CA PRO A 21 13.02 6.34 6.45
C PRO A 21 12.69 5.00 5.75
N ALA A 22 11.42 4.78 5.37
CA ALA A 22 10.97 3.58 4.66
C ALA A 22 11.76 3.32 3.37
N LEU A 23 12.15 4.38 2.63
CA LEU A 23 12.94 4.29 1.41
C LEU A 23 14.36 3.73 1.63
N ARG A 24 14.75 3.52 2.88
CA ARG A 24 16.05 2.96 3.29
C ARG A 24 15.91 1.73 4.17
N LEU A 25 14.69 1.25 4.40
CA LEU A 25 14.48 0.08 5.22
C LEU A 25 14.90 -1.19 4.48
N ARG A 26 15.67 -2.01 5.17
CA ARG A 26 16.08 -3.35 4.75
C ARG A 26 15.48 -4.35 5.72
N PRO A 27 14.91 -5.47 5.25
CA PRO A 27 14.45 -6.51 6.14
C PRO A 27 15.65 -7.06 6.93
N GLY A 28 15.52 -7.19 8.25
CA GLY A 28 16.53 -7.78 9.13
C GLY A 28 16.57 -9.30 9.01
N GLU A 29 15.43 -9.90 8.72
CA GLU A 29 15.22 -11.34 8.52
C GLU A 29 14.85 -11.68 7.06
N ARG A 30 14.73 -12.98 6.76
CA ARG A 30 14.22 -13.46 5.48
C ARG A 30 12.70 -13.26 5.41
N LEU A 31 12.15 -13.00 4.21
CA LEU A 31 10.69 -12.87 4.00
C LEU A 31 9.87 -14.03 4.59
N ALA A 32 10.38 -15.27 4.52
CA ALA A 32 9.70 -16.43 5.08
C ALA A 32 9.39 -16.28 6.58
N VAL A 33 10.28 -15.64 7.35
CA VAL A 33 10.05 -15.37 8.78
C VAL A 33 8.92 -14.36 8.97
N GLN A 34 8.85 -13.34 8.09
CA GLN A 34 7.78 -12.35 8.11
C GLN A 34 6.42 -13.02 7.82
N GLN A 35 6.36 -13.90 6.82
CA GLN A 35 5.14 -14.65 6.49
C GLN A 35 4.69 -15.55 7.65
N SER A 36 5.60 -16.34 8.22
CA SER A 36 5.28 -17.19 9.38
C SER A 36 4.82 -16.38 10.59
N PHE A 37 5.37 -15.18 10.79
CA PHE A 37 4.88 -14.28 11.83
C PHE A 37 3.43 -13.84 11.58
N MET A 38 3.13 -13.39 10.35
CA MET A 38 1.79 -12.93 9.98
C MET A 38 0.76 -14.05 10.14
N GLU A 39 1.11 -15.28 9.76
CA GLU A 39 0.30 -16.49 9.99
C GLU A 39 0.07 -16.76 11.47
N ALA A 40 1.14 -16.73 12.28
CA ALA A 40 1.04 -16.95 13.72
C ALA A 40 0.15 -15.88 14.41
N GLY A 41 0.27 -14.62 14.01
CA GLY A 41 -0.58 -13.53 14.48
C GLY A 41 -2.06 -13.72 14.13
N ALA A 42 -2.35 -14.12 12.89
CA ALA A 42 -3.72 -14.41 12.45
C ALA A 42 -4.34 -15.62 13.18
N VAL A 43 -3.58 -16.70 13.35
CA VAL A 43 -4.01 -17.88 14.12
C VAL A 43 -4.23 -17.52 15.58
N PHE A 44 -3.35 -16.73 16.18
CA PHE A 44 -3.51 -16.25 17.56
C PHE A 44 -4.83 -15.49 17.74
N GLU A 45 -5.12 -14.53 16.86
CA GLU A 45 -6.35 -13.74 16.92
C GLU A 45 -7.60 -14.59 16.69
N LEU A 46 -7.53 -15.57 15.79
CA LEU A 46 -8.56 -16.58 15.59
C LEU A 46 -8.89 -17.36 16.88
N VAL A 47 -7.86 -17.96 17.49
CA VAL A 47 -8.02 -18.74 18.72
C VAL A 47 -8.56 -17.85 19.85
N ARG A 48 -8.01 -16.64 20.02
CA ARG A 48 -8.45 -15.68 21.04
C ARG A 48 -9.93 -15.31 20.89
N ALA A 49 -10.41 -15.12 19.66
CA ALA A 49 -11.80 -14.78 19.38
C ALA A 49 -12.77 -15.96 19.56
N SER A 50 -12.31 -17.20 19.30
CA SER A 50 -13.12 -18.41 19.43
C SER A 50 -13.23 -18.93 20.86
N LEU A 51 -12.36 -18.50 21.78
CA LEU A 51 -12.39 -19.02 23.15
C LEU A 51 -13.50 -18.42 24.01
N PRO A 52 -14.17 -19.25 24.82
CA PRO A 52 -15.07 -18.74 25.83
C PRO A 52 -14.30 -17.85 26.82
N ARG A 53 -14.97 -16.78 27.28
CA ARG A 53 -14.39 -15.85 28.24
C ARG A 53 -13.85 -16.61 29.46
N PRO A 54 -12.77 -16.12 30.10
CA PRO A 54 -12.30 -16.68 31.36
C PRO A 54 -13.47 -16.76 32.35
N PRO A 55 -13.59 -17.83 33.17
CA PRO A 55 -12.52 -18.76 33.53
C PRO A 55 -12.64 -20.19 32.94
N LEU A 56 -13.48 -20.44 31.93
CA LEU A 56 -13.83 -21.81 31.53
C LEU A 56 -12.65 -22.71 31.06
N LEU A 57 -11.53 -22.12 30.63
CA LEU A 57 -10.34 -22.84 30.10
C LEU A 57 -9.00 -22.20 30.55
N PRO A 58 -8.63 -22.28 31.84
CA PRO A 58 -7.52 -21.48 32.41
C PRO A 58 -6.15 -21.83 31.82
N LYS A 59 -5.91 -23.10 31.47
CA LYS A 59 -4.67 -23.53 30.82
C LYS A 59 -4.51 -22.93 29.42
N MET A 60 -5.60 -22.87 28.63
CA MET A 60 -5.58 -22.27 27.30
C MET A 60 -5.37 -20.76 27.38
N TRP A 61 -6.02 -20.10 28.35
CA TRP A 61 -5.80 -18.67 28.60
C TRP A 61 -4.36 -18.35 29.04
N SER A 62 -3.70 -19.26 29.78
CA SER A 62 -2.28 -19.11 30.15
C SER A 62 -1.36 -19.19 28.93
N VAL A 63 -1.61 -20.14 28.01
CA VAL A 63 -0.88 -20.26 26.74
C VAL A 63 -1.08 -19.02 25.88
N ILE A 64 -2.30 -18.49 25.79
CA ILE A 64 -2.60 -17.26 25.06
C ILE A 64 -1.91 -16.05 25.68
N SER A 65 -1.89 -15.94 27.01
CA SER A 65 -1.16 -14.85 27.65
C SER A 65 0.34 -14.93 27.32
N ALA A 66 0.94 -16.12 27.39
CA ALA A 66 2.34 -16.31 27.04
C ALA A 66 2.61 -15.98 25.56
N ALA A 67 1.76 -16.43 24.64
CA ALA A 67 1.87 -16.12 23.22
C ALA A 67 1.72 -14.62 22.95
N ARG A 68 0.74 -13.95 23.58
CA ARG A 68 0.53 -12.49 23.52
C ARG A 68 1.78 -11.72 23.94
N ASP A 69 2.43 -12.18 25.00
CA ASP A 69 3.59 -11.50 25.57
C ASP A 69 4.88 -11.81 24.76
N ALA A 70 4.96 -12.96 24.09
CA ALA A 70 6.10 -13.36 23.27
C ALA A 70 6.06 -12.85 21.82
N LEU A 71 4.87 -12.75 21.20
CA LEU A 71 4.72 -12.34 19.80
C LEU A 71 5.37 -10.98 19.48
N PRO A 72 5.23 -9.91 20.30
CA PRO A 72 5.91 -8.65 20.03
C PRO A 72 7.44 -8.78 19.91
N ALA A 73 8.05 -9.69 20.67
CA ALA A 73 9.49 -9.91 20.62
C ALA A 73 9.95 -10.67 19.36
N ALA A 74 9.03 -11.38 18.70
CA ALA A 74 9.28 -12.09 17.45
C ALA A 74 8.92 -11.26 16.21
N TRP A 75 8.47 -10.01 16.39
CA TRP A 75 8.12 -9.12 15.29
C TRP A 75 9.35 -8.85 14.39
N PRO A 76 9.22 -8.96 13.05
CA PRO A 76 10.34 -8.78 12.15
C PRO A 76 11.03 -7.42 12.32
N CYS A 77 12.35 -7.44 12.48
CA CYS A 77 13.13 -6.25 12.66
C CYS A 77 13.46 -5.61 11.31
N TRP A 78 13.40 -4.28 11.27
CA TRP A 78 13.82 -3.51 10.10
C TRP A 78 15.15 -2.81 10.39
N ARG A 79 16.08 -2.88 9.44
CA ARG A 79 17.36 -2.16 9.51
C ARG A 79 17.27 -0.92 8.66
N LEU A 80 17.62 0.22 9.25
CA LEU A 80 17.65 1.49 8.53
C LEU A 80 19.05 1.71 7.94
N ALA A 81 19.17 1.65 6.61
CA ALA A 81 20.41 2.01 5.92
C ALA A 81 20.69 3.53 6.05
N PRO A 82 21.96 3.99 6.02
CA PRO A 82 22.27 5.42 6.03
C PRO A 82 21.71 6.14 4.79
N VAL A 83 21.54 7.46 4.88
CA VAL A 83 21.22 8.28 3.70
C VAL A 83 22.47 8.35 2.82
N PRO A 84 22.35 8.12 1.49
CA PRO A 84 23.46 8.31 0.56
C PRO A 84 24.09 9.69 0.73
N ALA A 85 25.39 9.73 1.02
CA ALA A 85 26.14 10.96 1.29
C ALA A 85 26.86 11.53 0.06
N SER A 86 26.95 10.75 -1.02
CA SER A 86 27.68 11.09 -2.25
C SER A 86 26.87 10.74 -3.50
N GLY A 87 27.20 11.40 -4.61
CA GLY A 87 26.59 11.15 -5.92
C GLY A 87 26.73 9.69 -6.39
N ASP A 88 27.87 9.05 -6.07
CA ASP A 88 28.11 7.66 -6.46
C ASP A 88 27.12 6.70 -5.78
N GLN A 89 26.80 6.93 -4.50
CA GLN A 89 25.80 6.13 -3.77
C GLN A 89 24.35 6.40 -4.26
N LEU A 90 24.09 7.59 -4.80
CA LEU A 90 22.77 7.91 -5.39
C LEU A 90 22.56 7.20 -6.73
N SER A 91 23.62 6.81 -7.44
CA SER A 91 23.54 6.07 -8.70
C SER A 91 22.94 4.67 -8.56
N GLU A 92 22.89 4.12 -7.33
CA GLU A 92 22.22 2.84 -7.05
C GLU A 92 20.69 2.95 -6.98
N VAL A 93 20.17 4.17 -6.77
CA VAL A 93 18.74 4.44 -6.55
C VAL A 93 18.16 5.41 -7.58
N LEU A 94 18.98 6.15 -8.32
CA LEU A 94 18.56 7.13 -9.32
C LEU A 94 19.31 6.89 -10.63
N PHE A 95 18.54 6.55 -11.67
CA PHE A 95 19.05 6.26 -13.00
C PHE A 95 18.52 7.29 -14.00
N GLU A 96 19.35 7.72 -14.95
CA GLU A 96 18.90 8.41 -16.15
C GLU A 96 18.94 7.41 -17.30
N VAL A 97 17.82 7.28 -18.02
CA VAL A 97 17.71 6.36 -19.15
C VAL A 97 17.16 7.12 -20.34
N GLU A 98 17.99 7.24 -21.38
CA GLU A 98 17.52 7.68 -22.69
C GLU A 98 16.74 6.53 -23.35
N CYS A 99 15.52 6.82 -23.79
CA CYS A 99 14.57 5.82 -24.25
C CYS A 99 13.71 6.41 -25.36
N ALA A 100 13.61 5.76 -26.52
CA ALA A 100 12.56 6.10 -27.48
C ALA A 100 11.18 5.78 -26.87
N GLU A 101 10.13 6.52 -27.22
CA GLU A 101 8.79 6.33 -26.64
C GLU A 101 8.27 4.88 -26.80
N MET A 102 8.61 4.24 -27.93
CA MET A 102 8.27 2.86 -28.23
C MET A 102 9.01 1.81 -27.37
N ASP A 103 10.07 2.20 -26.67
CA ASP A 103 10.95 1.29 -25.91
C ASP A 103 10.67 1.29 -24.39
N VAL A 104 9.69 2.07 -23.92
CA VAL A 104 9.37 2.21 -22.49
C VAL A 104 9.16 0.86 -21.84
N GLU A 105 8.46 -0.07 -22.50
CA GLU A 105 8.21 -1.40 -21.94
C GLU A 105 9.48 -2.24 -21.79
N SER A 106 10.42 -2.13 -22.74
CA SER A 106 11.72 -2.81 -22.69
C SER A 106 12.56 -2.27 -21.53
N VAL A 107 12.60 -0.95 -21.37
CA VAL A 107 13.27 -0.28 -20.25
C VAL A 107 12.65 -0.69 -18.92
N LEU A 108 11.32 -0.69 -18.82
CA LEU A 108 10.60 -1.17 -17.63
C LEU A 108 10.96 -2.61 -17.29
N ARG A 109 11.01 -3.51 -18.27
CA ARG A 109 11.39 -4.92 -18.05
C ARG A 109 12.83 -5.05 -17.58
N ARG A 110 13.77 -4.26 -18.12
CA ARG A 110 15.17 -4.25 -17.68
C ARG A 110 15.29 -3.75 -16.23
N LEU A 111 14.74 -2.58 -15.94
CA LEU A 111 14.79 -1.98 -14.61
C LEU A 111 14.13 -2.88 -13.55
N ARG A 112 13.03 -3.58 -13.89
CA ARG A 112 12.43 -4.61 -13.01
C ARG A 112 13.35 -5.78 -12.70
N LYS A 113 14.21 -6.21 -13.62
CA LYS A 113 15.17 -7.29 -13.38
C LYS A 113 16.34 -6.84 -12.51
N GLU A 114 16.73 -5.57 -12.65
CA GLU A 114 17.83 -4.94 -11.91
C GLU A 114 17.36 -4.29 -10.60
N PHE A 115 16.08 -4.41 -10.27
CA PHE A 115 15.50 -3.77 -9.10
C PHE A 115 16.09 -4.33 -7.81
N VAL A 116 16.73 -3.45 -7.06
CA VAL A 116 17.18 -3.72 -5.70
C VAL A 116 16.20 -3.02 -4.73
N PRO A 117 15.47 -3.76 -3.87
CA PRO A 117 14.56 -3.14 -2.90
C PRO A 117 15.34 -2.20 -1.97
N PRO A 118 14.70 -1.28 -1.23
CA PRO A 118 13.25 -1.10 -1.15
C PRO A 118 12.69 -0.14 -2.20
N PHE A 119 13.54 0.61 -2.92
CA PHE A 119 13.14 1.72 -3.78
C PHE A 119 14.18 2.03 -4.86
N GLN A 120 13.70 2.41 -6.06
CA GLN A 120 14.50 2.95 -7.16
C GLN A 120 13.69 4.00 -7.94
N LEU A 121 14.40 4.95 -8.55
CA LEU A 121 13.88 6.03 -9.38
C LEU A 121 14.60 6.02 -10.74
N ALA A 122 13.86 6.14 -11.82
CA ALA A 122 14.44 6.34 -13.14
C ALA A 122 13.82 7.55 -13.84
N LEU A 123 14.68 8.45 -14.31
CA LEU A 123 14.32 9.53 -15.22
C LEU A 123 14.43 8.99 -16.65
N LEU A 124 13.28 8.76 -17.27
CA LEU A 124 13.19 8.35 -18.67
C LEU A 124 13.17 9.60 -19.55
N ARG A 125 14.13 9.73 -20.45
CA ARG A 125 14.22 10.86 -21.38
C ARG A 125 13.91 10.39 -22.78
N HIS A 126 12.92 11.03 -23.39
CA HIS A 126 12.60 10.81 -24.79
C HIS A 126 13.29 11.86 -25.65
N PRO A 127 13.89 11.47 -26.79
CA PRO A 127 14.30 12.44 -27.78
C PRO A 127 13.06 13.22 -28.22
N GLY A 128 13.20 14.54 -28.38
CA GLY A 128 12.11 15.40 -28.82
C GLY A 128 11.52 14.94 -30.17
N PRO A 129 10.25 15.26 -30.47
CA PRO A 129 9.54 14.75 -31.64
C PRO A 129 10.22 15.03 -32.99
N ASP A 130 11.12 16.01 -33.06
CA ASP A 130 11.81 16.42 -34.28
C ASP A 130 13.27 15.95 -34.40
N GLY A 131 13.75 15.05 -33.52
CA GLY A 131 15.06 14.42 -33.67
C GLY A 131 16.29 15.36 -33.52
N GLY A 132 16.09 16.65 -33.29
CA GLY A 132 17.17 17.61 -33.05
C GLY A 132 16.67 19.06 -33.17
N GLU A 133 17.08 19.91 -32.23
CA GLU A 133 16.97 21.37 -32.28
C GLU A 133 15.56 21.99 -32.15
N GLY A 134 14.96 21.91 -30.95
CA GLY A 134 13.98 22.93 -30.53
C GLY A 134 12.90 22.49 -29.53
N GLY A 135 12.54 21.20 -29.52
CA GLY A 135 11.57 20.66 -28.56
C GLY A 135 12.22 20.35 -27.21
N ALA A 136 11.63 20.85 -26.11
CA ALA A 136 12.05 20.41 -24.78
C ALA A 136 11.89 18.88 -24.66
N PRO A 137 12.90 18.15 -24.15
CA PRO A 137 12.81 16.70 -24.03
C PRO A 137 11.64 16.31 -23.13
N LEU A 138 10.78 15.40 -23.61
CA LEU A 138 9.74 14.82 -22.76
C LEU A 138 10.41 13.89 -21.75
N CYS A 139 10.17 14.15 -20.47
CA CYS A 139 10.74 13.37 -19.38
C CYS A 139 9.62 12.67 -18.59
N HIS A 140 9.78 11.37 -18.35
CA HIS A 140 8.92 10.63 -17.43
C HIS A 140 9.70 10.20 -16.20
N LEU A 141 9.05 10.25 -15.05
CA LEU A 141 9.59 9.73 -13.81
C LEU A 141 8.99 8.35 -13.54
N LEU A 142 9.84 7.33 -13.55
CA LEU A 142 9.47 5.99 -13.12
C LEU A 142 9.86 5.78 -11.66
N VAL A 143 8.87 5.52 -10.82
CA VAL A 143 9.03 5.25 -9.39
C VAL A 143 8.81 3.76 -9.16
N MET A 144 9.81 3.07 -8.60
CA MET A 144 9.72 1.64 -8.28
C MET A 144 9.90 1.44 -6.78
N MET A 145 8.92 0.79 -6.15
CA MET A 145 8.91 0.52 -4.71
C MET A 145 8.60 -0.93 -4.45
N SER A 146 9.26 -1.52 -3.46
CA SER A 146 8.94 -2.87 -3.00
C SER A 146 7.60 -2.86 -2.25
N HIS A 147 6.70 -3.77 -2.60
CA HIS A 147 5.46 -3.96 -1.85
C HIS A 147 5.68 -4.35 -0.39
N ALA A 148 6.88 -4.80 0.01
CA ALA A 148 7.21 -5.07 1.41
C ALA A 148 7.23 -3.80 2.28
N ILE A 149 7.35 -2.61 1.68
CA ILE A 149 7.47 -1.33 2.39
C ILE A 149 6.50 -0.25 1.88
N ALA A 150 5.72 -0.54 0.85
CA ALA A 150 4.86 0.43 0.18
C ALA A 150 3.54 -0.22 -0.27
N ASP A 151 2.43 0.31 0.23
CA ASP A 151 1.09 0.05 -0.31
C ASP A 151 0.72 1.04 -1.43
N GLY A 152 -0.46 0.86 -2.04
CA GLY A 152 -0.93 1.70 -3.13
C GLY A 152 -1.09 3.18 -2.79
N SER A 153 -1.22 3.53 -1.50
CA SER A 153 -1.35 4.93 -1.06
C SER A 153 0.00 5.59 -0.78
N ALA A 154 1.08 4.80 -0.63
CA ALA A 154 2.43 5.33 -0.36
C ALA A 154 2.97 6.24 -1.46
N ILE A 155 2.44 6.13 -2.70
CA ILE A 155 2.83 6.99 -3.82
C ILE A 155 2.42 8.45 -3.62
N VAL A 156 1.33 8.71 -2.89
CA VAL A 156 0.80 10.07 -2.69
C VAL A 156 1.78 10.93 -1.89
N PRO A 157 2.18 10.57 -0.65
CA PRO A 157 3.16 11.36 0.11
C PRO A 157 4.54 11.35 -0.55
N PHE A 158 4.90 10.29 -1.29
CA PHE A 158 6.13 10.25 -2.07
C PHE A 158 6.17 11.37 -3.11
N LEU A 159 5.13 11.47 -3.96
CA LEU A 159 5.08 12.46 -5.04
C LEU A 159 4.93 13.90 -4.51
N GLN A 160 4.15 14.08 -3.45
CA GLN A 160 3.98 15.39 -2.80
C GLN A 160 5.32 15.92 -2.27
N ASP A 161 6.01 15.13 -1.44
CA ASP A 161 7.28 15.56 -0.84
C ASP A 161 8.39 15.65 -1.88
N LEU A 162 8.44 14.76 -2.88
CA LEU A 162 9.42 14.84 -3.96
C LEU A 162 9.22 16.12 -4.78
N GLY A 163 7.97 16.46 -5.13
CA GLY A 163 7.65 17.69 -5.85
C GLY A 163 8.09 18.93 -5.08
N GLU A 164 7.76 19.02 -3.79
CA GLU A 164 8.18 20.15 -2.93
C GLU A 164 9.71 20.25 -2.83
N LEU A 165 10.41 19.13 -2.63
CA LEU A 165 11.86 19.12 -2.51
C LEU A 165 12.57 19.44 -3.84
N PHE A 166 12.01 18.98 -4.97
CA PHE A 166 12.52 19.27 -6.30
C PHE A 166 12.41 20.76 -6.65
N LEU A 167 11.28 21.40 -6.36
CA LEU A 167 11.08 22.84 -6.56
C LEU A 167 12.02 23.68 -5.69
N ASN A 168 12.27 23.24 -4.45
CA ASN A 168 13.22 23.90 -3.55
C ASN A 168 14.67 23.76 -4.00
N GLY A 169 15.04 22.64 -4.64
CA GLY A 169 16.39 22.39 -5.16
C GLY A 169 16.70 23.14 -6.47
N SER A 170 15.68 23.50 -7.23
CA SER A 170 15.79 24.17 -8.54
C SER A 170 15.87 25.70 -8.48
N GLY A 171 16.12 26.27 -7.30
CA GLY A 171 16.42 27.70 -7.14
C GLY A 171 15.20 28.61 -6.91
N ASN A 172 14.03 28.05 -6.58
CA ASN A 172 12.86 28.84 -6.19
C ASN A 172 12.86 29.06 -4.66
N PRO A 173 13.15 30.28 -4.15
CA PRO A 173 13.46 30.53 -2.74
C PRO A 173 12.19 30.77 -1.90
N LEU A 174 11.12 30.01 -2.15
CA LEU A 174 9.99 29.97 -1.21
C LEU A 174 10.46 29.20 0.03
N GLU A 175 11.03 29.95 0.99
CA GLU A 175 11.40 29.53 2.36
C GLU A 175 11.47 28.02 2.52
N GLY A 176 12.55 27.40 1.99
CA GLY A 176 12.64 25.96 1.83
C GLY A 176 12.22 25.23 3.10
N ARG A 177 10.96 24.75 3.12
CA ARG A 177 10.36 24.19 4.31
C ARG A 177 11.16 22.94 4.62
N ARG A 178 11.87 22.95 5.75
CA ARG A 178 12.57 21.76 6.21
C ARG A 178 11.50 20.76 6.62
N LEU A 179 11.17 19.86 5.70
CA LEU A 179 10.22 18.80 5.95
C LEU A 179 10.72 17.97 7.15
N LYS A 180 9.91 17.90 8.20
CA LYS A 180 10.25 17.17 9.42
C LYS A 180 10.30 15.68 9.13
N ARG A 181 11.31 14.98 9.62
CA ARG A 181 11.39 13.52 9.53
C ARG A 181 10.13 12.87 10.10
N LEU A 182 9.54 11.93 9.35
CA LEU A 182 8.45 11.08 9.85
C LEU A 182 9.00 9.82 10.52
N PRO A 183 8.20 9.16 11.38
CA PRO A 183 8.49 7.80 11.80
C PRO A 183 8.53 6.87 10.57
N HIS A 184 9.30 5.80 10.69
CA HIS A 184 9.19 4.70 9.73
C HIS A 184 7.89 3.92 9.99
N PHE A 185 7.31 3.33 8.95
CA PHE A 185 6.04 2.62 9.06
C PHE A 185 6.09 1.46 10.08
N GLY A 186 7.25 0.80 10.24
CA GLY A 186 7.45 -0.23 11.27
C GLY A 186 7.10 0.26 12.67
N ALA A 187 7.47 1.47 13.07
CA ALA A 187 7.12 2.01 14.39
C ALA A 187 5.60 2.19 14.58
N ILE A 188 4.86 2.45 13.49
CA ILE A 188 3.39 2.49 13.52
C ILE A 188 2.84 1.07 13.68
N LEU A 189 3.39 0.10 12.93
CA LEU A 189 2.97 -1.29 13.01
C LEU A 189 3.31 -1.92 14.37
N ASP A 190 4.42 -1.55 15.01
CA ASP A 190 4.81 -2.05 16.33
C ASP A 190 3.74 -1.70 17.39
N ASP A 191 3.31 -0.44 17.42
CA ASP A 191 2.24 0.03 18.31
C ASP A 191 0.91 -0.69 18.01
N ARG A 192 0.54 -0.78 16.73
CA ARG A 192 -0.68 -1.49 16.29
C ARG A 192 -0.67 -2.95 16.66
N LEU A 193 0.46 -3.63 16.48
CA LEU A 193 0.65 -5.04 16.84
C LEU A 193 0.39 -5.23 18.33
N VAL A 194 1.05 -4.45 19.17
CA VAL A 194 0.91 -4.54 20.63
C VAL A 194 -0.54 -4.28 21.06
N ARG A 195 -1.20 -3.25 20.50
CA ARG A 195 -2.61 -2.96 20.78
C ARG A 195 -3.53 -4.09 20.33
N THR A 196 -3.32 -4.60 19.12
CA THR A 196 -4.08 -5.73 18.55
C THR A 196 -4.00 -6.96 19.44
N LEU A 197 -2.79 -7.40 19.80
CA LEU A 197 -2.56 -8.58 20.63
C LEU A 197 -3.14 -8.43 22.04
N ARG A 198 -3.18 -7.20 22.57
CA ARG A 198 -3.84 -6.88 23.86
C ARG A 198 -5.35 -6.78 23.74
N GLY A 199 -5.91 -6.83 22.53
CA GLY A 199 -7.33 -6.64 22.28
C GLY A 199 -7.81 -5.22 22.61
N ASP A 200 -6.92 -4.23 22.56
CA ASP A 200 -7.27 -2.82 22.72
C ASP A 200 -8.09 -2.38 21.51
N LYS A 201 -9.38 -2.12 21.75
CA LYS A 201 -10.34 -1.77 20.72
C LYS A 201 -10.63 -0.28 20.55
N THR A 202 -9.74 0.58 21.04
CA THR A 202 -9.97 2.03 21.03
C THR A 202 -9.75 2.70 19.68
N LYS A 203 -9.16 2.01 18.71
CA LYS A 203 -8.84 2.50 17.37
C LYS A 203 -9.19 1.44 16.33
N ASP A 204 -9.59 1.86 15.15
CA ASP A 204 -10.00 0.98 14.06
C ASP A 204 -8.84 0.60 13.12
N ASP A 205 -7.64 0.37 13.69
CA ASP A 205 -6.39 0.09 12.96
C ASP A 205 -5.74 -1.24 13.36
N TYR A 206 -6.56 -2.21 13.76
CA TYR A 206 -6.10 -3.54 14.14
C TYR A 206 -5.39 -4.27 13.00
N MET A 207 -4.49 -5.15 13.39
CA MET A 207 -3.85 -6.09 12.51
C MET A 207 -4.57 -7.44 12.54
N PHE A 208 -4.36 -8.27 11.52
CA PHE A 208 -4.86 -9.64 11.45
C PHE A 208 -6.40 -9.77 11.50
N LEU A 209 -7.11 -8.79 10.92
CA LEU A 209 -8.56 -8.83 10.84
C LEU A 209 -9.08 -9.86 9.83
N ASP A 210 -8.27 -10.23 8.84
CA ASP A 210 -8.56 -11.38 7.98
C ASP A 210 -8.30 -12.69 8.74
N ARG A 211 -9.33 -13.14 9.43
CA ARG A 211 -9.29 -14.31 10.32
C ARG A 211 -9.47 -15.63 9.57
N ARG A 212 -8.96 -15.79 8.35
CA ARG A 212 -9.14 -17.04 7.61
C ARG A 212 -7.87 -17.57 6.96
N GLN A 213 -7.79 -18.89 6.91
CA GLN A 213 -6.67 -19.63 6.32
C GLN A 213 -6.55 -19.40 4.81
N ASP A 214 -7.65 -19.12 4.11
CA ASP A 214 -7.65 -18.85 2.67
C ASP A 214 -7.08 -17.47 2.29
N PHE A 215 -6.90 -16.57 3.27
CA PHE A 215 -6.17 -15.31 3.08
C PHE A 215 -4.78 -15.58 2.50
N PHE A 216 -4.06 -16.56 3.07
CA PHE A 216 -2.70 -16.88 2.65
C PHE A 216 -2.67 -17.56 1.28
N ASP A 217 -3.60 -18.49 1.02
CA ASP A 217 -3.69 -19.18 -0.29
C ASP A 217 -4.04 -18.21 -1.44
N HIS A 218 -4.82 -17.16 -1.18
CA HIS A 218 -5.22 -16.16 -2.18
C HIS A 218 -4.19 -15.03 -2.37
N HIS A 219 -3.52 -14.58 -1.30
CA HIS A 219 -2.57 -13.45 -1.36
C HIS A 219 -1.12 -13.89 -1.54
N PHE A 220 -0.78 -15.13 -1.21
CA PHE A 220 0.51 -15.75 -1.47
C PHE A 220 0.33 -17.04 -2.28
N PRO A 221 -0.25 -16.96 -3.48
CA PRO A 221 -0.49 -18.14 -4.26
C PRO A 221 0.82 -18.85 -4.59
N GLU A 222 0.85 -20.17 -4.39
CA GLU A 222 2.01 -21.00 -4.74
C GLU A 222 2.34 -20.96 -6.25
N ARG A 223 1.39 -20.48 -7.07
CA ARG A 223 1.51 -20.38 -8.54
C ARG A 223 1.67 -18.94 -9.00
N ARG A 224 2.61 -18.72 -9.92
CA ARG A 224 2.73 -17.45 -10.66
C ARG A 224 1.52 -17.28 -11.58
N TYR A 225 0.70 -16.26 -11.34
CA TYR A 225 -0.35 -15.84 -12.27
C TYR A 225 0.21 -14.83 -13.27
N ILE A 226 0.01 -15.07 -14.56
CA ILE A 226 0.20 -14.06 -15.61
C ILE A 226 -1.16 -13.41 -15.82
N GLY A 227 -1.34 -12.21 -15.27
CA GLY A 227 -2.54 -11.39 -15.50
C GLY A 227 -2.32 -10.42 -16.66
N TYR A 228 -3.40 -10.00 -17.30
CA TYR A 228 -3.44 -8.83 -18.17
C TYR A 228 -4.44 -7.82 -17.60
N THR A 229 -4.15 -6.54 -17.74
CA THR A 229 -5.03 -5.47 -17.27
C THR A 229 -6.04 -5.12 -18.34
N GLN A 230 -7.33 -5.10 -18.00
CA GLN A 230 -8.37 -4.45 -18.79
C GLN A 230 -8.88 -3.23 -18.02
N VAL A 231 -8.99 -2.11 -18.71
CA VAL A 231 -9.47 -0.85 -18.13
C VAL A 231 -10.85 -0.56 -18.69
N PHE A 232 -11.82 -0.41 -17.80
CA PHE A 232 -13.18 0.00 -18.13
C PHE A 232 -13.37 1.46 -17.70
N HIS A 233 -13.74 2.32 -18.65
CA HIS A 233 -13.96 3.74 -18.39
C HIS A 233 -15.44 3.99 -18.15
N VAL A 234 -15.78 4.47 -16.95
CA VAL A 234 -17.13 4.97 -16.63
C VAL A 234 -17.18 6.45 -16.96
N VAL A 235 -18.08 6.85 -17.86
CA VAL A 235 -18.16 8.24 -18.31
C VAL A 235 -18.76 9.11 -17.20
N GLY A 236 -18.30 10.35 -17.06
CA GLY A 236 -18.76 11.25 -15.98
C GLY A 236 -20.28 11.48 -15.95
N GLY A 237 -20.97 11.37 -17.08
CA GLY A 237 -22.44 11.42 -17.14
C GLY A 237 -23.11 10.23 -16.46
N GLU A 238 -22.55 9.03 -16.56
CA GLU A 238 -23.05 7.81 -15.94
C GLU A 238 -22.83 7.85 -14.43
N LEU A 239 -21.65 8.29 -14.00
CA LEU A 239 -21.35 8.48 -12.58
C LEU A 239 -22.30 9.48 -11.91
N ARG A 240 -22.65 10.57 -12.60
CA ARG A 240 -23.66 11.54 -12.11
C ARG A 240 -25.04 10.90 -11.96
N ARG A 241 -25.48 10.08 -12.92
CA ARG A 241 -26.75 9.35 -12.83
C ARG A 241 -26.75 8.36 -11.68
N LEU A 242 -25.65 7.64 -11.48
CA LEU A 242 -25.47 6.73 -10.36
C LEU A 242 -25.59 7.47 -9.03
N ARG A 243 -24.87 8.59 -8.85
CA ARG A 243 -24.95 9.43 -7.64
C ARG A 243 -26.37 9.92 -7.38
N ALA A 244 -27.05 10.45 -8.40
CA ALA A 244 -28.43 10.90 -8.26
C ALA A 244 -29.40 9.77 -7.85
N ALA A 245 -29.21 8.56 -8.39
CA ALA A 245 -30.01 7.39 -8.00
C ALA A 245 -29.72 6.96 -6.55
N ILE A 246 -28.45 7.01 -6.13
CA ILE A 246 -28.06 6.71 -4.75
C ILE A 246 -28.68 7.71 -3.78
N ASP A 247 -28.54 9.00 -4.06
CA ASP A 247 -29.09 10.06 -3.19
C ASP A 247 -30.62 9.94 -3.04
N ALA A 248 -31.32 9.52 -4.10
CA ALA A 248 -32.77 9.35 -4.11
C ALA A 248 -33.26 8.07 -3.40
N HIS A 249 -32.50 6.97 -3.46
CA HIS A 249 -32.98 5.65 -3.04
C HIS A 249 -32.27 5.07 -1.83
N VAL A 250 -31.03 5.49 -1.58
CA VAL A 250 -30.17 4.97 -0.51
C VAL A 250 -29.30 6.12 0.06
N PRO A 251 -29.94 7.13 0.68
CA PRO A 251 -29.23 8.29 1.19
C PRO A 251 -28.15 7.86 2.20
N GLY A 252 -26.94 8.39 2.03
CA GLY A 252 -25.77 8.06 2.86
C GLY A 252 -24.90 6.91 2.32
N CYS A 253 -25.29 6.25 1.22
CA CYS A 253 -24.41 5.32 0.51
C CYS A 253 -23.43 6.09 -0.40
N SER A 254 -22.17 5.64 -0.48
CA SER A 254 -21.21 6.21 -1.42
C SER A 254 -21.33 5.58 -2.81
N ALA A 255 -20.83 6.27 -3.84
CA ALA A 255 -20.81 5.76 -5.20
C ALA A 255 -19.93 4.50 -5.33
N GLU A 256 -18.84 4.44 -4.56
CA GLU A 256 -17.91 3.31 -4.48
C GLU A 256 -18.60 2.06 -3.94
N VAL A 257 -19.42 2.21 -2.89
CA VAL A 257 -20.21 1.10 -2.32
C VAL A 257 -21.25 0.58 -3.32
N ALA A 258 -21.91 1.48 -4.06
CA ALA A 258 -22.86 1.07 -5.10
C ALA A 258 -22.17 0.36 -6.28
N LEU A 259 -21.00 0.87 -6.72
CA LEU A 259 -20.17 0.20 -7.74
C LEU A 259 -19.73 -1.19 -7.29
N LEU A 260 -19.29 -1.31 -6.03
CA LEU A 260 -18.93 -2.59 -5.42
C LEU A 260 -20.13 -3.55 -5.37
N ALA A 261 -21.33 -3.08 -5.02
CA ALA A 261 -22.53 -3.91 -5.07
C ALA A 261 -22.86 -4.41 -6.48
N MET A 262 -22.62 -3.60 -7.53
CA MET A 262 -22.77 -4.04 -8.92
C MET A 262 -21.74 -5.11 -9.30
N VAL A 263 -20.49 -5.00 -8.83
CA VAL A 263 -19.46 -6.05 -8.99
C VAL A 263 -19.92 -7.34 -8.31
N VAL A 264 -20.41 -7.27 -7.07
CA VAL A 264 -20.93 -8.42 -6.32
C VAL A 264 -22.07 -9.12 -7.06
N ILE A 265 -23.07 -8.37 -7.54
CA ILE A 265 -24.20 -8.94 -8.30
C ILE A 265 -23.70 -9.59 -9.60
N SER A 266 -22.71 -8.98 -10.27
CA SER A 266 -22.17 -9.50 -11.52
C SER A 266 -21.41 -10.81 -11.30
N LEU A 267 -20.55 -10.86 -10.28
CA LEU A 267 -19.83 -12.08 -9.88
C LEU A 267 -20.80 -13.18 -9.48
N ALA A 268 -21.84 -12.85 -8.70
CA ALA A 268 -22.84 -13.82 -8.27
C ALA A 268 -23.56 -14.51 -9.44
N ARG A 269 -23.85 -13.73 -10.49
CA ARG A 269 -24.48 -14.24 -11.72
C ARG A 269 -23.54 -15.16 -12.50
N VAL A 270 -22.25 -14.81 -12.57
CA VAL A 270 -21.23 -15.61 -13.27
C VAL A 270 -20.96 -16.91 -12.52
N GLU A 271 -20.83 -16.85 -11.20
CA GLU A 271 -20.50 -17.99 -10.35
C GLU A 271 -21.73 -18.83 -9.95
N ASN A 272 -22.93 -18.34 -10.25
CA ASN A 272 -24.20 -18.90 -9.79
C ASN A 272 -24.22 -19.18 -8.28
N SER A 273 -23.72 -18.22 -7.49
CA SER A 273 -23.58 -18.36 -6.04
C SER A 273 -24.57 -17.47 -5.27
N PRO A 274 -25.21 -17.98 -4.19
CA PRO A 274 -26.08 -17.19 -3.33
C PRO A 274 -25.30 -16.19 -2.45
N ARG A 275 -23.96 -16.29 -2.44
CA ARG A 275 -23.05 -15.41 -1.71
C ARG A 275 -21.78 -15.19 -2.52
N VAL A 276 -21.30 -13.95 -2.60
CA VAL A 276 -19.99 -13.66 -3.19
C VAL A 276 -19.04 -13.29 -2.06
N LYS A 277 -17.86 -13.87 -2.14
CA LYS A 277 -16.75 -13.60 -1.26
C LYS A 277 -15.74 -12.75 -2.01
N PHE A 278 -15.31 -11.64 -1.43
CA PHE A 278 -14.29 -10.77 -2.02
C PHE A 278 -13.46 -10.10 -0.94
N THR A 279 -12.23 -9.76 -1.26
CA THR A 279 -11.31 -9.07 -0.36
C THR A 279 -11.24 -7.59 -0.71
N LEU A 280 -11.48 -6.75 0.29
CA LEU A 280 -11.24 -5.31 0.21
C LEU A 280 -9.87 -4.97 0.79
N VAL A 281 -9.27 -3.94 0.22
CA VAL A 281 -8.02 -3.35 0.69
C VAL A 281 -8.39 -2.15 1.56
N HIS A 282 -8.09 -2.23 2.85
CA HIS A 282 -8.24 -1.11 3.78
C HIS A 282 -6.87 -0.51 4.06
N HIS A 283 -6.65 0.77 3.75
CA HIS A 283 -5.32 1.35 3.85
C HIS A 283 -4.85 1.61 5.30
N ALA A 284 -5.77 1.63 6.28
CA ALA A 284 -5.48 1.88 7.70
C ALA A 284 -4.49 3.04 7.91
N ARG A 285 -4.79 4.22 7.34
CA ARG A 285 -3.91 5.41 7.39
C ARG A 285 -4.42 6.53 8.31
N ASP A 286 -5.52 6.27 9.01
CA ASP A 286 -6.23 7.28 9.82
C ASP A 286 -5.61 7.48 11.20
N TYR A 287 -4.83 6.52 11.69
CA TYR A 287 -4.17 6.58 13.00
C TYR A 287 -2.77 5.94 12.96
N PRO A 288 -1.77 6.44 13.70
CA PRO A 288 -1.78 7.69 14.45
C PRO A 288 -1.86 8.91 13.52
N PRO A 289 -2.17 10.11 14.05
CA PRO A 289 -2.09 11.33 13.27
C PRO A 289 -0.74 11.45 12.54
N GLY A 290 -0.80 11.67 11.23
CA GLY A 290 0.38 11.70 10.35
C GLY A 290 0.74 10.37 9.67
N ALA A 291 0.02 9.26 9.94
CA ALA A 291 0.23 7.99 9.25
C ALA A 291 -0.09 8.08 7.74
N ALA A 292 -1.03 8.95 7.35
CA ALA A 292 -1.32 9.25 5.95
C ALA A 292 -0.10 9.79 5.18
N ASP A 293 0.79 10.50 5.86
CA ASP A 293 1.98 11.12 5.25
C ASP A 293 3.16 10.15 5.16
N VAL A 294 3.08 8.96 5.78
CA VAL A 294 4.19 8.01 5.87
C VAL A 294 4.24 7.12 4.63
N ILE A 295 5.42 7.02 4.01
CA ILE A 295 5.69 5.91 3.08
C ILE A 295 5.78 4.61 3.89
N GLY A 296 4.91 3.66 3.57
CA GLY A 296 4.76 2.44 4.34
C GLY A 296 3.78 1.46 3.71
N PHE A 297 3.87 0.19 4.10
CA PHE A 297 2.80 -0.78 3.91
C PHE A 297 1.97 -0.81 5.19
N LEU A 298 0.87 -0.04 5.21
CA LEU A 298 -0.07 0.01 6.33
C LEU A 298 -1.39 -0.70 6.01
N THR A 299 -1.55 -1.09 4.75
CA THR A 299 -2.70 -1.80 4.24
C THR A 299 -3.00 -3.08 5.03
N ASP A 300 -4.26 -3.20 5.39
CA ASP A 300 -4.92 -4.41 5.86
C ASP A 300 -5.86 -4.93 4.77
N PHE A 301 -6.11 -6.24 4.80
CA PHE A 301 -7.00 -6.91 3.86
C PHE A 301 -8.20 -7.43 4.63
N ARG A 302 -9.39 -7.23 4.08
CA ARG A 302 -10.64 -7.62 4.74
C ARG A 302 -11.51 -8.40 3.78
N THR A 303 -11.63 -9.70 4.01
CA THR A 303 -12.54 -10.51 3.20
C THR A 303 -13.96 -10.43 3.72
N LEU A 304 -14.86 -9.96 2.85
CA LEU A 304 -16.29 -9.85 3.08
C LEU A 304 -17.00 -11.01 2.40
N GLU A 305 -18.11 -11.45 2.99
CA GLU A 305 -19.04 -12.39 2.40
C GLU A 305 -20.41 -11.72 2.32
N VAL A 306 -20.88 -11.47 1.10
CA VAL A 306 -22.05 -10.64 0.85
C VAL A 306 -23.17 -11.48 0.20
N PRO A 307 -24.41 -11.43 0.73
CA PRO A 307 -25.57 -12.06 0.10
C PRO A 307 -25.85 -11.47 -1.28
N THR A 308 -26.24 -12.29 -2.25
CA THR A 308 -26.27 -11.87 -3.67
C THR A 308 -27.66 -11.59 -4.24
N SER A 309 -28.71 -11.61 -3.41
CA SER A 309 -30.02 -11.18 -3.89
C SER A 309 -29.96 -9.67 -4.21
N PRO A 310 -30.64 -9.17 -5.27
CA PRO A 310 -30.49 -7.77 -5.69
C PRO A 310 -30.77 -6.74 -4.58
N LEU A 311 -31.77 -7.00 -3.73
CA LEU A 311 -32.09 -6.13 -2.59
C LEU A 311 -31.12 -6.31 -1.42
N ALA A 312 -30.61 -7.52 -1.18
CA ALA A 312 -29.68 -7.79 -0.09
C ALA A 312 -28.21 -7.50 -0.44
N SER A 313 -27.86 -7.35 -1.72
CA SER A 313 -26.46 -7.13 -2.13
C SER A 313 -25.98 -5.74 -1.73
N LEU A 314 -26.73 -4.69 -2.07
CA LEU A 314 -26.35 -3.34 -1.69
C LEU A 314 -26.39 -3.16 -0.17
N LEU A 315 -27.47 -3.60 0.48
CA LEU A 315 -27.56 -3.60 1.94
C LEU A 315 -26.45 -4.44 2.58
N GLY A 316 -26.15 -5.59 2.00
CA GLY A 316 -25.11 -6.51 2.44
C GLY A 316 -23.72 -5.90 2.33
N VAL A 317 -23.41 -5.18 1.24
CA VAL A 317 -22.16 -4.42 1.13
C VAL A 317 -22.13 -3.28 2.14
N VAL A 318 -23.21 -2.50 2.28
CA VAL A 318 -23.27 -1.40 3.26
C VAL A 318 -23.03 -1.91 4.68
N VAL A 319 -23.73 -2.97 5.09
CA VAL A 319 -23.57 -3.58 6.41
C VAL A 319 -22.16 -4.16 6.58
N ALA A 320 -21.64 -4.86 5.58
CA ALA A 320 -20.32 -5.48 5.64
C ALA A 320 -19.21 -4.43 5.72
N VAL A 321 -19.28 -3.35 4.95
CA VAL A 321 -18.32 -2.23 5.01
C VAL A 321 -18.46 -1.46 6.32
N ALA A 322 -19.68 -1.20 6.81
CA ALA A 322 -19.88 -0.52 8.08
C ALA A 322 -19.44 -1.34 9.30
N SER A 323 -19.39 -2.66 9.17
CA SER A 323 -18.96 -3.59 10.24
C SER A 323 -17.49 -3.99 10.14
N ALA A 324 -16.82 -3.64 9.04
CA ALA A 324 -15.43 -3.96 8.77
C ALA A 324 -14.51 -2.93 9.42
#